data_AF-A0A522WFU4-F1
#
_entry.id   AF-A0A522WFU4-F1
#
_cell.length_a   1.000
_cell.length_b   1.000
_cell.length_c   1.000
_cell.angle_alpha   90.00
_cell.angle_beta   90.00
_cell.angle_gamma   90.00
#
_symmetry.space_group_name_H-M   'P 1'
#
loop_
_entity.id
_entity.type
_entity.pdbx_description
1 polymer ?
#
loop_
_entity_poly.entity_id
_entity_poly.type
_entity_poly.pdbx_seq_one_letter_code
_entity_poly.pdbx_strand_id
1 'polypeptide(L)'
;MTAIILSAENLHVVKRGLREFFPEARSSHLSEAFAAAVGRRTHAALLTDIGKADPADPEITLIEQDAFLARAKELGFEPPQED
;
A
#
# COMPACT_ATOMS: atom_id res chain seq x y z
N MET A 1 -1.43 8.44 -11.88
CA MET A 1 -0.44 7.35 -11.81
C MET A 1 0.73 7.83 -10.99
N THR A 2 1.05 7.12 -9.91
CA THR A 2 2.13 7.48 -8.97
C THR A 2 3.08 6.29 -8.86
N ALA A 3 4.37 6.53 -9.01
CA ALA A 3 5.40 5.49 -8.84
C ALA A 3 6.08 5.65 -7.48
N ILE A 4 6.53 4.53 -6.91
CA ILE A 4 7.31 4.50 -5.68
C ILE A 4 8.48 3.53 -5.79
N ILE A 5 9.55 3.81 -5.06
CA ILE A 5 10.58 2.82 -4.78
C ILE A 5 10.05 1.88 -3.70
N LEU A 6 10.09 0.57 -3.97
CA LEU A 6 9.57 -0.46 -3.07
C LEU A 6 10.57 -0.74 -1.94
N SER A 7 10.43 0.00 -0.85
CA SER A 7 11.27 -0.13 0.34
C SER A 7 10.44 -0.06 1.61
N ALA A 8 10.93 -0.66 2.70
CA ALA A 8 10.25 -0.63 4.00
C ALA A 8 10.02 0.81 4.50
N GLU A 9 10.96 1.72 4.22
CA GLU A 9 10.86 3.13 4.56
C GLU A 9 9.73 3.82 3.80
N ASN A 10 9.66 3.64 2.48
CA ASN A 10 8.62 4.24 1.66
C ASN A 10 7.24 3.68 1.98
N LEU A 11 7.14 2.37 2.28
CA LEU A 11 5.91 1.78 2.81
C LEU A 11 5.44 2.50 4.07
N HIS A 12 6.36 2.79 5.00
CA HIS A 12 6.04 3.45 6.24
C HIS A 12 5.54 4.89 6.02
N VAL A 13 6.21 5.64 5.12
CA VAL A 13 5.82 7.01 4.76
C VAL A 13 4.44 7.04 4.11
N VAL A 14 4.21 6.20 3.10
CA VAL A 14 2.92 6.15 2.40
C VAL A 14 1.79 5.74 3.34
N LYS A 15 2.01 4.70 4.16
CA LYS A 15 1.03 4.25 5.15
C LYS A 15 0.69 5.36 6.16
N ARG A 16 1.67 6.16 6.57
CA ARG A 16 1.43 7.30 7.47
C ARG A 16 0.51 8.32 6.81
N GLY A 17 0.78 8.70 5.57
CA GLY A 17 -0.10 9.60 4.81
C GLY A 17 -1.51 9.03 4.64
N LEU A 18 -1.63 7.75 4.28
CA LEU A 18 -2.94 7.09 4.18
C LEU A 18 -3.73 7.11 5.49
N ARG A 19 -3.09 7.09 6.66
CA ARG A 19 -3.81 7.17 7.93
C ARG A 19 -4.46 8.54 8.16
N GLU A 20 -3.93 9.60 7.58
CA GLU A 20 -4.53 10.94 7.65
C GLU A 20 -5.80 11.00 6.81
N PHE A 21 -5.80 10.35 5.64
CA PHE A 21 -6.97 10.27 4.76
C PHE A 21 -7.98 9.20 5.20
N PHE A 22 -7.56 8.15 5.91
CA PHE A 22 -8.43 7.04 6.30
C PHE A 22 -8.36 6.79 7.81
N PRO A 23 -8.85 7.73 8.66
CA PRO A 23 -8.68 7.66 10.11
C PRO A 23 -9.36 6.44 10.75
N GLU A 24 -10.48 6.00 10.18
CA GLU A 24 -11.26 4.85 10.67
C GLU A 24 -10.70 3.49 10.19
N ALA A 25 -9.75 3.50 9.25
CA ALA A 25 -9.18 2.26 8.72
C ALA A 25 -8.17 1.66 9.69
N ARG A 26 -8.31 0.35 9.95
CA ARG A 26 -7.31 -0.39 10.73
C ARG A 26 -5.96 -0.34 10.02
N SER A 27 -4.90 -0.13 10.79
CA SER A 27 -3.52 -0.11 10.29
C SER A 27 -3.15 -1.35 9.45
N SER A 28 -3.65 -2.53 9.81
CA SER A 28 -3.46 -3.76 9.04
C SER A 28 -4.21 -3.74 7.71
N HIS A 29 -5.42 -3.18 7.67
CA HIS A 29 -6.21 -3.09 6.45
C HIS A 29 -5.58 -2.13 5.43
N LEU A 30 -5.02 -1.01 5.90
CA LEU A 30 -4.25 -0.09 5.03
C LEU A 30 -3.01 -0.76 4.43
N SER A 31 -2.29 -1.56 5.23
CA SER A 31 -1.15 -2.34 4.76
C SER A 31 -1.54 -3.37 3.69
N GLU A 32 -2.67 -4.05 3.87
CA GLU A 32 -3.19 -5.04 2.91
C GLU A 32 -3.71 -4.39 1.63
N ALA A 33 -4.44 -3.27 1.71
CA ALA A 33 -4.89 -2.52 0.55
C ALA A 33 -3.72 -1.93 -0.24
N PHE A 34 -2.70 -1.43 0.47
CA PHE A 34 -1.48 -0.96 -0.17
C PHE A 34 -0.72 -2.08 -0.89
N ALA A 35 -0.66 -3.29 -0.30
CA ALA A 35 -0.06 -4.44 -0.97
C ALA A 35 -0.76 -4.76 -2.29
N ALA A 36 -2.09 -4.74 -2.31
CA ALA A 36 -2.86 -4.91 -3.54
C ALA A 36 -2.56 -3.82 -4.58
N ALA A 37 -2.43 -2.58 -4.14
CA ALA A 37 -2.10 -1.44 -5.00
C ALA A 37 -0.76 -1.59 -5.74
N VAL A 38 0.18 -2.35 -5.19
CA VAL A 38 1.50 -2.63 -5.80
C VAL A 38 1.61 -4.04 -6.35
N GLY A 39 0.48 -4.72 -6.57
CA GLY A 39 0.42 -6.03 -7.25
C GLY A 39 0.68 -7.24 -6.35
N ARG A 40 0.63 -7.10 -5.02
CA ARG A 40 0.87 -8.20 -4.06
C ARG A 40 -0.43 -8.62 -3.39
N ARG A 41 -0.58 -9.93 -3.19
CA ARG A 41 -1.79 -10.51 -2.57
C ARG A 41 -1.93 -10.21 -1.08
N THR A 42 -0.81 -10.06 -0.37
CA THR A 42 -0.78 -9.78 1.07
C THR A 42 0.39 -8.86 1.41
N HIS A 43 0.30 -8.17 2.56
CA HIS A 43 1.41 -7.36 3.06
C HIS A 43 2.65 -8.20 3.39
N ALA A 44 2.46 -9.45 3.84
CA ALA A 44 3.56 -10.37 4.10
C ALA A 44 4.35 -10.74 2.84
N ALA A 45 3.66 -10.94 1.71
CA ALA A 45 4.32 -11.18 0.41
C ALA A 45 5.13 -9.96 -0.02
N LEU A 46 4.55 -8.76 0.14
CA LEU A 46 5.25 -7.51 -0.14
C LEU A 46 6.52 -7.32 0.70
N LEU A 47 6.47 -7.58 2.01
CA LEU A 47 7.67 -7.52 2.86
C LEU A 47 8.72 -8.56 2.48
N THR A 48 8.30 -9.74 2.03
CA THR A 48 9.21 -10.78 1.54
C THR A 48 9.94 -10.34 0.27
N ASP A 49 9.24 -9.70 -0.66
CA ASP A 49 9.82 -9.18 -1.90
C ASP A 49 10.83 -8.06 -1.60
N ILE A 50 10.46 -7.12 -0.72
CA ILE A 50 11.37 -6.04 -0.27
C ILE A 50 12.63 -6.61 0.38
N GLY A 51 12.49 -7.64 1.23
CA GLY A 51 13.64 -8.27 1.89
C GLY A 51 14.58 -9.02 0.94
N LYS A 52 14.13 -9.33 -0.28
CA LYS A 52 14.94 -9.98 -1.33
C LYS A 52 15.54 -9.00 -2.33
N ALA A 53 15.05 -7.76 -2.38
CA ALA A 53 15.52 -6.75 -3.32
C ALA A 53 16.97 -6.34 -3.01
N ASP A 54 17.74 -6.08 -4.06
CA ASP A 54 19.07 -5.50 -3.94
C ASP A 54 18.93 -4.01 -3.56
N PRO A 55 19.50 -3.54 -2.45
CA PRO A 55 19.48 -2.12 -2.10
C PRO A 55 20.11 -1.20 -3.16
N ALA A 56 21.01 -1.73 -4.00
CA ALA A 56 21.63 -0.99 -5.09
C ALA A 56 20.76 -0.91 -6.36
N ASP A 57 19.73 -1.76 -6.47
CA ASP A 57 18.79 -1.81 -7.59
C ASP A 57 17.35 -2.08 -7.07
N PRO A 58 16.74 -1.09 -6.39
CA PRO A 58 15.46 -1.30 -5.78
C PRO A 58 14.33 -1.30 -6.82
N GLU A 59 13.34 -2.16 -6.63
CA GLU A 59 12.17 -2.22 -7.49
C GLU A 59 11.39 -0.89 -7.46
N ILE A 60 11.06 -0.35 -8.64
CA ILE A 60 10.14 0.77 -8.78
C ILE A 60 8.80 0.22 -9.28
N THR A 61 7.73 0.53 -8.56
CA THR A 61 6.39 0.02 -8.89
C THR A 61 5.37 1.15 -8.99
N LEU A 62 4.35 0.93 -9.82
CA LEU A 62 3.21 1.83 -9.95
C LEU A 62 2.16 1.50 -8.89
N ILE A 63 1.57 2.55 -8.31
CA ILE A 63 0.42 2.42 -7.42
C ILE A 63 -0.84 2.40 -8.28
N GLU A 64 -1.51 1.25 -8.27
CA GLU A 64 -2.81 1.03 -8.90
C GLU A 64 -3.92 1.39 -7.91
N GLN A 65 -4.50 2.58 -8.09
CA GLN A 65 -5.54 3.11 -7.20
C GLN A 65 -6.79 2.22 -7.17
N ASP A 66 -7.18 1.66 -8.31
CA ASP A 66 -8.35 0.79 -8.39
C ASP A 66 -8.15 -0.50 -7.59
N ALA A 67 -6.93 -1.07 -7.61
CA ALA A 67 -6.60 -2.24 -6.82
C ALA A 67 -6.58 -1.93 -5.32
N PHE A 68 -6.11 -0.74 -4.92
CA PHE A 68 -6.21 -0.26 -3.54
C PHE A 68 -7.67 -0.19 -3.09
N LEU A 69 -8.53 0.49 -3.85
CA LEU A 69 -9.93 0.73 -3.50
C LEU A 69 -10.74 -0.57 -3.48
N ALA A 70 -10.52 -1.46 -4.45
CA ALA A 70 -11.14 -2.78 -4.46
C ALA A 70 -10.79 -3.57 -3.20
N ARG A 71 -9.51 -3.60 -2.82
CA ARG A 71 -9.07 -4.30 -1.62
C ARG A 71 -9.54 -3.63 -0.33
N ALA A 72 -9.61 -2.30 -0.31
CA ALA A 72 -10.15 -1.55 0.82
C ALA A 72 -11.62 -1.92 1.10
N LYS A 73 -12.44 -1.97 0.04
CA LYS A 73 -13.84 -2.40 0.11
C LYS A 73 -14.00 -3.82 0.64
N GLU A 74 -13.17 -4.76 0.19
CA GLU A 74 -13.15 -6.14 0.71
C GLU A 74 -12.82 -6.20 2.21
N LEU A 75 -12.00 -5.27 2.70
CA LEU A 75 -11.58 -5.16 4.09
C LEU A 75 -12.54 -4.29 4.94
N GLY A 76 -13.62 -3.79 4.33
CA GLY A 76 -14.69 -3.07 5.01
C GLY A 76 -14.33 -1.63 5.40
N PHE A 77 -13.45 -0.96 4.65
CA PHE A 77 -13.23 0.47 4.80
C PHE A 77 -13.28 1.18 3.45
N GLU A 78 -13.83 2.38 3.45
CA GLU A 78 -14.05 3.19 2.26
C GLU A 78 -13.23 4.48 2.31
N PRO A 79 -12.88 5.06 1.15
CA PRO A 79 -12.32 6.41 1.12
C PRO A 79 -13.30 7.41 1.75
N PRO A 80 -12.77 8.51 2.32
CA PRO A 80 -13.61 9.66 2.65
C PRO A 80 -14.45 10.02 1.43
N GLN A 81 -15.74 10.25 1.65
CA GLN A 81 -16.54 10.92 0.65
C GLN A 81 -16.02 12.37 0.61
N GLU A 82 -15.55 12.80 -0.56
CA GLU A 82 -15.26 14.23 -0.78
C GLU A 82 -16.61 14.96 -0.76
N ASP A 83 -16.78 15.90 0.17
CA ASP A 83 -17.95 16.81 0.25
C ASP A 83 -17.96 17.83 -0.90
#